data_AF-A0A857DN08-F1
#
_entry.id   AF-A0A857DN08-F1
#
_cell.length_a   1.000
_cell.length_b   1.000
_cell.length_c   1.000
_cell.angle_alpha   90.00
_cell.angle_beta   90.00
_cell.angle_gamma   90.00
#
_symmetry.space_group_name_H-M   'P 1'
#
loop_
_entity.id
_entity.type
_entity.pdbx_description
1 polymer ?
#
loop_
_entity_poly.entity_id
_entity_poly.type
_entity_poly.pdbx_seq_one_letter_code
_entity_poly.pdbx_strand_id
1 'polypeptide(L)' 'MHRNYLLYRIERISELTGLDLDSSDIRLHILMSIGSNG' A
#
# COMPACT_ATOMS: atom_id res chain seq x y z
N MET A 1 4.28 -16.95 -0.14
CA MET A 1 3.26 -15.96 0.27
C MET A 1 1.93 -16.35 -0.35
N HIS A 2 0.90 -16.63 0.45
CA HIS A 2 -0.44 -16.97 -0.07
C HIS A 2 -1.21 -15.70 -0.45
N ARG A 3 -2.03 -15.76 -1.51
CA ARG A 3 -2.82 -14.61 -1.99
C ARG A 3 -3.64 -13.97 -0.86
N ASN A 4 -4.31 -14.77 -0.03
CA ASN A 4 -5.14 -14.26 1.06
C ASN A 4 -4.33 -13.49 2.11
N TYR A 5 -3.07 -13.89 2.35
CA TYR A 5 -2.22 -13.19 3.30
C TYR A 5 -1.76 -11.83 2.75
N LEU A 6 -1.52 -11.72 1.45
CA LEU A 6 -1.25 -10.44 0.79
C LEU A 6 -2.46 -9.50 0.87
N LEU A 7 -3.65 -10.00 0.55
CA LEU A 7 -4.88 -9.22 0.63
C LEU A 7 -5.16 -8.71 2.04
N TYR A 8 -5.04 -9.58 3.05
CA TYR A 8 -5.18 -9.20 4.45
C TYR A 8 -4.22 -8.06 4.83
N ARG A 9 -2.97 -8.10 4.36
CA ARG A 9 -2.01 -7.02 4.67
C ARG A 9 -2.35 -5.70 4.00
N ILE A 10 -2.83 -5.74 2.75
CA ILE A 10 -3.25 -4.53 2.04
C ILE A 10 -4.43 -3.89 2.78
N GLU A 11 -5.46 -4.67 3.09
CA GLU A 11 -6.62 -4.23 3.86
C GLU A 11 -6.19 -3.65 5.22
N ARG A 12 -5.32 -4.36 5.94
CA ARG A 12 -4.84 -3.92 7.25
C ARG A 12 -4.03 -2.62 7.19
N ILE A 13 -3.27 -2.37 6.13
CA ILE A 13 -2.56 -1.10 5.95
C ILE A 13 -3.55 0.03 5.71
N SER A 14 -4.58 -0.19 4.88
CA SER A 14 -5.66 0.78 4.66
C SER A 14 -6.39 1.11 5.96
N GLU A 15 -6.73 0.12 6.78
CA GLU A 15 -7.36 0.33 8.10
C GLU A 15 -6.49 1.17 9.05
N LEU A 16 -5.19 0.91 9.09
CA LEU A 16 -4.27 1.57 10.03
C LEU A 16 -3.89 2.99 9.61
N THR A 17 -3.88 3.28 8.31
CA THR A 17 -3.38 4.54 7.76
C THR A 17 -4.48 5.45 7.21
N GLY A 18 -5.68 4.91 6.96
CA GLY A 18 -6.75 5.59 6.24
C GLY A 18 -6.47 5.76 4.74
N LEU A 19 -5.39 5.19 4.21
CA LEU A 19 -5.03 5.30 2.80
C LEU A 19 -5.87 4.35 1.94
N ASP A 20 -6.41 4.89 0.85
CA ASP A 20 -7.00 4.09 -0.22
C ASP A 20 -5.89 3.54 -1.13
N LEU A 21 -5.53 2.27 -0.92
CA LEU A 21 -4.47 1.61 -1.71
C LEU A 21 -4.94 1.20 -3.12
N ASP A 22 -6.23 1.29 -3.41
CA ASP A 22 -6.79 1.10 -4.75
C ASP A 22 -6.69 2.37 -5.60
N SER A 23 -6.42 3.53 -5.00
CA SER A 23 -6.10 4.77 -5.70
C SER A 23 -4.72 4.70 -6.38
N SER A 24 -4.69 4.96 -7.70
CA SER A 24 -3.44 5.03 -8.47
C SER A 24 -2.47 6.09 -7.96
N ASP A 25 -3.00 7.22 -7.48
CA ASP A 25 -2.21 8.37 -7.05
C ASP A 25 -1.51 8.07 -5.73
N ILE A 26 -2.22 7.44 -4.79
CA ILE A 26 -1.66 6.99 -3.51
C ILE A 26 -0.58 5.92 -3.75
N ARG A 27 -0.83 4.95 -4.64
CA ARG A 27 0.19 3.94 -4.99
C ARG A 27 1.44 4.56 -5.59
N LEU A 28 1.28 5.53 -6.50
CA LEU A 28 2.40 6.25 -7.09
C LEU A 28 3.17 7.02 -6.01
N HIS A 29 2.48 7.71 -5.12
CA HIS A 29 3.11 8.44 -4.02
C HIS A 29 3.93 7.53 -3.10
N ILE A 30 3.39 6.36 -2.73
CA ILE A 30 4.12 5.35 -1.93
C ILE A 30 5.34 4.83 -2.69
N LEU A 31 5.20 4.53 -3.98
CA LEU A 31 6.32 4.07 -4.80
C LEU A 31 7.45 5.10 -4.85
N MET A 32 7.10 6.37 -5.04
CA MET A 32 8.06 7.47 -5.10
C MET A 32 8.72 7.73 -3.74
N SER A 33 7.99 7.60 -2.62
CA SER A 33 8.58 7.77 -1.28
C SER A 33 9.59 6.68 -0.94
N ILE A 34 9.40 5.46 -1.46
CA ILE A 34 10.37 4.37 -1.33
C ILE A 34 11.57 4.60 -2.25
N GLY A 35 11.34 5.00 -3.50
CA GLY A 35 12.40 5.23 -4.49
C GLY A 35 13.27 6.47 -4.25
N SER A 36 12.75 7.48 -3.54
CA SER A 36 13.48 8.72 -3.23
C SER A 36 14.33 8.63 -1.96
N ASN A 37 14.25 7.51 -1.22
CA ASN A 37 15.06 7.24 -0.03
C ASN A 37 16.31 6.39 -0.35
N GLY A 38 16.75 6.38 -1.61
CA GLY A 38 17.96 5.72 -2.09
C GLY A 38 19.09 6.69 -2.39
#